data_AF-A0A261KMS0-F1
#
_entry.id   AF-A0A261KMS0-F1
#
_cell.length_a   1.000
_cell.length_b   1.000
_cell.length_c   1.000
_cell.angle_alpha   90.00
_cell.angle_beta   90.00
_cell.angle_gamma   90.00
#
_symmetry.space_group_name_H-M   'P 1'
#
loop_
_entity.id
_entity.type
_entity.pdbx_description
1 polymer ?
#
loop_
_entity_poly.entity_id
_entity_poly.type
_entity_poly.pdbx_seq_one_letter_code
_entity_poly.pdbx_strand_id
1 'polypeptide(L)' 'MGWLLKVLIKTGYIGKSYLIFDHGNEDWEDLMLKAILREEPMFLYRLNKRPSPANIGCHWYLTEHPSLRLYQLHFEVD' A
#
# COMPACT_ATOMS: atom_id res chain seq x y z
N MET A 1 -11.16 -5.50 6.84
CA MET A 1 -9.85 -6.14 7.09
C MET A 1 -9.76 -7.58 6.57
N GLY A 2 -10.74 -8.45 6.81
CA GLY A 2 -10.65 -9.87 6.39
C GLY A 2 -10.50 -10.13 4.89
N TRP A 3 -10.95 -9.22 4.03
CA TRP A 3 -10.79 -9.36 2.57
C TRP A 3 -9.32 -9.27 2.13
N LEU A 4 -8.56 -8.33 2.70
CA LEU A 4 -7.16 -8.09 2.32
C LEU A 4 -6.31 -9.31 2.68
N LEU A 5 -6.55 -9.86 3.88
CA LEU A 5 -5.94 -11.11 4.31
C LEU A 5 -6.29 -12.28 3.36
N LYS A 6 -7.54 -12.40 2.94
CA LYS A 6 -7.95 -13.43 1.96
C LYS A 6 -7.24 -13.26 0.61
N VAL A 7 -7.04 -12.03 0.14
CA VAL A 7 -6.30 -11.76 -1.10
C VAL A 7 -4.85 -12.22 -0.95
N LEU A 8 -4.16 -11.81 0.12
CA LEU A 8 -2.77 -12.22 0.38
C LEU A 8 -2.62 -13.75 0.48
N ILE A 9 -3.53 -14.42 1.19
CA ILE A 9 -3.55 -15.89 1.28
C ILE A 9 -3.79 -16.52 -0.10
N LYS A 10 -4.75 -16.00 -0.87
CA LYS A 10 -5.09 -16.52 -2.20
C LYS A 10 -3.94 -16.36 -3.19
N THR A 11 -3.13 -15.31 -3.09
CA THR A 11 -1.93 -15.11 -3.91
C THR A 11 -0.73 -15.91 -3.39
N GLY A 12 -0.89 -16.70 -2.33
CA GLY A 12 0.20 -17.48 -1.72
C GLY A 12 1.25 -16.61 -1.03
N TYR A 13 0.92 -15.35 -0.70
CA TYR A 13 1.86 -14.45 -0.04
C TYR A 13 2.11 -14.90 1.40
N ILE A 14 3.39 -15.12 1.74
CA ILE A 14 3.85 -15.48 3.09
C ILE A 14 4.90 -14.45 3.50
N GLY A 15 4.53 -13.53 4.39
CA GLY A 15 5.42 -12.45 4.82
C GLY A 15 4.71 -11.38 5.63
N LYS A 16 5.35 -10.22 5.79
CA LYS A 16 4.78 -9.05 6.44
C LYS A 16 4.17 -8.11 5.41
N SER A 17 3.06 -7.48 5.76
CA SER A 17 2.47 -6.41 4.95
C SER A 17 2.25 -5.18 5.82
N TYR A 18 2.34 -4.00 5.22
CA TYR A 18 2.03 -2.74 5.88
C TYR A 18 0.62 -2.30 5.53
N LEU A 19 -0.12 -1.85 6.54
CA LEU A 19 -1.41 -1.20 6.33
C LEU A 19 -1.43 0.09 7.14
N ILE A 20 -1.49 1.21 6.42
CA ILE A 20 -1.30 2.55 6.97
C ILE A 20 -2.59 3.35 6.81
N PHE A 21 -2.99 4.03 7.88
CA PHE A 21 -4.01 5.06 7.85
C PHE A 21 -3.32 6.40 7.61
N ASP A 22 -3.49 6.98 6.42
CA ASP A 22 -2.89 8.27 6.05
C ASP A 22 -3.76 9.42 6.53
N HIS A 23 -3.19 10.26 7.38
CA HIS A 23 -3.82 11.48 7.86
C HIS A 23 -3.60 12.66 6.90
N GLY A 24 -2.64 12.52 5.98
CA GLY A 24 -2.27 13.50 5.00
C GLY A 24 -1.12 14.37 5.45
N ASN A 25 -0.16 14.60 4.55
CA ASN A 25 1.10 15.30 4.84
C ASN A 25 2.02 14.50 5.78
N GLU A 26 1.93 13.17 5.70
CA GLU A 26 2.86 12.25 6.33
C GLU A 26 3.96 11.86 5.34
N ASP A 27 5.18 11.76 5.85
CA ASP A 27 6.31 11.24 5.11
C ASP A 27 6.45 9.74 5.38
N TRP A 28 6.31 8.95 4.32
CA TRP A 28 6.37 7.50 4.37
C TRP A 28 7.68 6.95 3.82
N GLU A 29 8.66 7.80 3.51
CA GLU A 29 9.87 7.43 2.76
C GLU A 29 10.59 6.21 3.35
N ASP A 30 10.95 6.26 4.63
CA ASP A 30 11.67 5.16 5.30
C ASP A 30 10.87 3.84 5.27
N LEU A 31 9.56 3.93 5.45
CA LEU A 31 8.67 2.78 5.43
C LEU A 31 8.53 2.21 4.02
N MET A 32 8.35 3.08 3.01
CA MET A 32 8.27 2.69 1.60
C MET A 32 9.56 2.04 1.14
N LEU A 33 10.72 2.63 1.44
CA LEU A 33 12.03 2.07 1.13
C LEU A 33 12.21 0.67 1.74
N LYS A 34 11.84 0.51 3.01
CA LYS A 34 11.90 -0.78 3.69
C LYS A 34 10.97 -1.82 3.06
N ALA A 35 9.77 -1.42 2.67
CA ALA A 35 8.80 -2.31 2.03
C ALA A 35 9.29 -2.75 0.64
N ILE A 36 9.83 -1.81 -0.16
CA ILE A 36 10.41 -2.10 -1.48
C ILE A 36 11.61 -3.04 -1.36
N LEU A 37 12.58 -2.73 -0.50
CA LEU A 37 13.78 -3.55 -0.30
C LEU A 37 13.49 -4.99 0.17
N ARG A 38 12.31 -5.21 0.76
CA ARG A 38 11.88 -6.52 1.29
C ARG A 38 10.80 -7.17 0.45
N GLU A 39 10.38 -6.53 -0.64
CA GLU A 39 9.24 -6.97 -1.45
C GLU A 39 7.97 -7.21 -0.59
N GLU A 40 7.78 -6.40 0.45
CA GLU A 40 6.66 -6.48 1.38
C GLU A 40 5.51 -5.59 0.87
N PRO A 41 4.28 -6.13 0.67
CA PRO A 41 3.14 -5.34 0.22
C PRO A 41 2.82 -4.21 1.19
N MET A 42 2.66 -3.00 0.65
CA MET A 42 2.26 -1.82 1.41
C MET A 42 0.94 -1.28 0.91
N PHE A 43 0.02 -1.07 1.85
CA PHE A 43 -1.29 -0.55 1.59
C PHE A 43 -1.54 0.73 2.39
N LEU A 44 -2.21 1.69 1.77
CA LEU A 44 -2.52 2.97 2.34
C LEU A 44 -4.02 3.27 2.18
N TYR A 45 -4.67 3.65 3.27
CA TYR A 45 -6.06 4.08 3.30
C TYR A 45 -6.17 5.52 3.80
N ARG A 46 -6.92 6.35 3.07
CA ARG A 46 -7.32 7.68 3.52
C ARG A 46 -8.83 7.87 3.39
N LEU A 47 -9.46 8.37 4.45
CA LEU A 47 -10.91 8.56 4.48
C LEU A 47 -11.36 9.56 3.39
N ASN A 48 -12.08 9.04 2.39
CA ASN A 48 -12.71 9.80 1.30
C ASN A 48 -11.79 10.74 0.50
N LYS A 49 -10.47 10.55 0.57
CA LYS A 49 -9.48 11.36 -0.14
C LYS A 49 -8.43 10.47 -0.80
N ARG A 50 -7.71 11.03 -1.77
CA ARG A 50 -6.50 10.40 -2.32
C ARG A 50 -5.40 10.42 -1.25
N PRO A 51 -4.53 9.40 -1.23
CA PRO A 51 -3.44 9.33 -0.28
C PRO A 51 -2.41 10.44 -0.54
N SER A 52 -1.57 10.68 0.45
CA SER A 52 -0.34 11.46 0.27
C SER A 52 0.47 10.88 -0.91
N PRO A 53 1.11 11.73 -1.75
CA PRO A 53 1.88 11.27 -2.90
C PRO A 53 2.95 10.25 -2.49
N ALA A 54 3.24 9.30 -3.39
CA ALA A 54 4.44 8.49 -3.27
C ALA A 54 5.65 9.27 -3.82
N ASN A 55 6.85 8.89 -3.37
CA ASN A 55 8.10 9.47 -3.86
C ASN A 55 8.41 9.03 -5.31
N ILE A 56 9.43 9.65 -5.92
CA ILE A 56 9.83 9.40 -7.32
C ILE A 56 10.04 7.90 -7.57
N GLY A 57 9.47 7.37 -8.65
CA GLY A 57 9.57 5.95 -9.04
C GLY A 57 8.56 5.02 -8.34
N CYS A 58 7.72 5.56 -7.45
CA CYS A 58 6.67 4.82 -6.76
C CYS A 58 5.30 5.43 -7.02
N HIS A 59 4.28 4.59 -7.14
CA HIS A 59 2.92 5.01 -7.41
C HIS A 59 1.90 4.24 -6.55
N TRP A 60 0.87 4.96 -6.11
CA TRP A 60 -0.27 4.40 -5.39
C TRP A 60 -1.35 3.96 -6.36
N TYR A 61 -1.59 2.65 -6.46
CA TYR A 61 -2.64 2.09 -7.29
C TYR A 61 -3.87 1.74 -6.47
N LEU A 62 -5.05 2.17 -6.91
CA LEU A 62 -6.30 1.84 -6.25
C LEU A 62 -6.56 0.33 -6.37
N THR A 63 -6.65 -0.35 -5.22
CA THR A 63 -6.99 -1.77 -5.16
C THR A 63 -8.50 -1.96 -5.27
N GLU A 64 -8.92 -3.11 -5.79
CA GLU A 64 -10.34 -3.45 -5.95
C GLU A 64 -11.01 -3.71 -4.60
N HIS A 65 -11.59 -2.69 -3.99
CA HIS A 65 -12.58 -2.87 -2.93
C HIS A 65 -13.71 -1.84 -3.01
N PRO A 66 -14.99 -2.28 -3.10
CA PRO A 66 -16.11 -1.38 -3.37
C PRO A 66 -16.45 -0.40 -2.24
N SER A 67 -16.05 -0.67 -0.99
CA SER A 67 -16.38 0.19 0.16
C SER A 67 -15.19 0.81 0.89
N LEU A 68 -13.96 0.45 0.52
CA LEU A 68 -12.73 1.01 1.10
C LEU A 68 -11.78 1.36 -0.04
N ARG A 69 -11.49 2.65 -0.23
CA ARG A 69 -10.46 3.11 -1.16
C ARG A 69 -9.08 2.83 -0.58
N LEU A 70 -8.61 1.60 -0.77
CA LEU A 70 -7.28 1.18 -0.37
C LEU A 70 -6.34 1.27 -1.56
N TYR A 71 -5.16 1.84 -1.35
CA TYR A 71 -4.14 2.02 -2.37
C TYR A 71 -2.96 1.11 -2.07
N GLN A 72 -2.43 0.44 -3.07
CA GLN A 72 -1.22 -0.39 -2.95
C GLN A 72 -0.04 0.35 -3.56
N LEU A 73 1.11 0.27 -2.88
CA LEU A 73 2.37 0.80 -3.40
C LEU A 73 2.87 -0.11 -4.51
N HIS A 74 3.16 0.47 -5.67
CA HIS A 74 3.89 -0.18 -6.75
C HIS A 74 5.14 0.65 -7.05
N PHE A 75 6.20 -0.04 -7.42
CA PHE A 75 7.43 0.58 -7.90
C PHE A 75 7.55 0.28 -9.40
N GLU A 76 7.93 1.29 -10.18
CA GLU A 76 8.31 1.08 -11.58
C GLU A 76 9.79 0.70 -11.60
N VAL A 77 10.11 -0.49 -12.10
CA VAL A 77 11.48 -0.86 -12.45
C VAL A 77 11.61 -0.59 -13.95
N ASP A 78 12.48 0.35 -14.32
CA ASP A 78 12.94 0.47 -15.71
C ASP A 78 13.67 -0.79 -16.18
#